data_AF-A0AAV5WEJ1-F1
#
_entry.id   AF-A0AAV5WEJ1-F1
#
_cell.length_a   1.000
_cell.length_b   1.000
_cell.length_c   1.000
_cell.angle_alpha   90.00
_cell.angle_beta   90.00
_cell.angle_gamma   90.00
#
_symmetry.space_group_name_H-M   'P 1'
#
loop_
_entity.id
_entity.type
_entity.pdbx_description
1 polymer ?
#
loop_
_entity_poly.entity_id
_entity_poly.type
_entity_poly.pdbx_seq_one_letter_code
_entity_poly.pdbx_strand_id
1 'polypeptide(L)'
;NEEEKSDDEDYEETEKEEEKEEDEPPAKKINIAKKEQKPLVSRGPKREMECPKCMNYRSTSVEGFQKHFKSVHGITPFQAGIMFLCDCGIKSSSPSHLVTSKCTILNFTLIQEKRGGVKCILCESQPTTAGSYSSHLLKIHQTTLLKV
;
A
#
# COMPACT_ATOMS: atom_id res chain seq x y z
N ASN A 1 27.40 -63.39 -11.16
CA ASN A 1 26.43 -63.00 -10.12
C ASN A 1 26.25 -61.51 -10.22
N GLU A 2 25.45 -61.02 -11.17
CA GLU A 2 23.97 -61.17 -11.22
C GLU A 2 23.37 -60.50 -9.97
N GLU A 3 22.46 -59.54 -10.05
CA GLU A 3 21.33 -59.40 -10.98
C GLU A 3 21.04 -57.93 -11.32
N GLU A 4 20.63 -57.75 -12.57
CA GLU A 4 19.92 -56.59 -13.08
C GLU A 4 18.53 -56.49 -12.43
N LYS A 5 18.06 -55.28 -12.13
CA LYS A 5 16.63 -54.99 -11.98
C LYS A 5 16.28 -53.69 -12.69
N SER A 6 15.67 -53.89 -13.85
CA SER A 6 14.82 -52.97 -14.60
C SER A 6 13.41 -52.97 -14.00
N ASP A 7 12.85 -51.78 -13.78
CA ASP A 7 11.41 -51.52 -13.70
C ASP A 7 11.23 -50.14 -14.38
N ASP A 8 10.85 -50.06 -15.65
CA ASP A 8 9.48 -50.15 -16.22
C ASP A 8 8.50 -49.09 -15.68
N GLU A 9 8.10 -48.22 -16.63
CA GLU A 9 6.79 -47.54 -16.78
C GLU A 9 6.48 -46.46 -15.71
N ASP A 10 6.05 -45.25 -16.06
CA ASP A 10 4.80 -44.98 -16.76
C ASP A 10 4.80 -43.58 -17.40
N TYR A 11 4.10 -43.49 -18.53
CA TYR A 11 4.03 -42.38 -19.47
C TYR A 11 2.91 -41.44 -19.02
N GLU A 12 3.24 -40.34 -18.34
CA GLU A 12 2.25 -39.27 -18.12
C GLU A 12 2.16 -38.37 -19.36
N GLU A 13 1.11 -38.62 -20.13
CA GLU A 13 0.60 -37.81 -21.23
C GLU A 13 0.17 -36.43 -20.69
N THR A 14 1.05 -35.44 -20.81
CA THR A 14 0.71 -34.05 -20.49
C THR A 14 -0.17 -33.47 -21.59
N GLU A 15 -1.45 -33.32 -21.30
CA GLU A 15 -2.43 -32.58 -22.08
C GLU A 15 -1.93 -31.14 -22.31
N LYS A 16 -1.80 -30.75 -23.58
CA LYS A 16 -1.56 -29.36 -23.98
C LYS A 16 -2.84 -28.55 -23.73
N GLU A 17 -2.87 -27.80 -22.65
CA GLU A 17 -3.84 -26.73 -22.48
C GLU A 17 -3.56 -25.64 -23.54
N GLU A 18 -4.51 -25.47 -24.47
CA GLU A 18 -4.54 -24.35 -25.40
C GLU A 18 -4.74 -23.05 -24.60
N GLU A 19 -3.69 -22.25 -24.52
CA GLU A 19 -3.74 -20.86 -24.04
C GLU A 19 -4.65 -20.05 -24.97
N LYS A 20 -5.89 -19.79 -24.50
CA LYS A 20 -6.75 -18.77 -25.09
C LYS A 20 -6.12 -17.40 -24.83
N GLU A 21 -5.68 -16.74 -25.89
CA GLU A 21 -5.43 -15.29 -25.92
C GLU A 21 -6.72 -14.56 -25.50
N GLU A 22 -6.80 -14.17 -24.24
CA GLU A 22 -7.80 -13.23 -23.77
C GLU A 22 -7.40 -11.83 -24.23
N ASP A 23 -8.18 -11.29 -25.15
CA ASP A 23 -8.12 -9.93 -25.69
C ASP A 23 -7.99 -8.91 -24.54
N GLU A 24 -6.80 -8.32 -24.39
CA GLU A 24 -6.49 -7.36 -23.34
C GLU A 24 -7.45 -6.16 -23.44
N PRO A 25 -8.29 -5.89 -22.40
CA PRO A 25 -9.19 -4.76 -22.45
C PRO A 25 -8.38 -3.45 -22.48
N PRO A 26 -8.72 -2.49 -23.35
CA PRO A 26 -7.93 -1.29 -23.55
C PRO A 26 -7.82 -0.49 -22.25
N ALA A 27 -6.58 -0.29 -21.81
CA ALA A 27 -6.23 0.43 -20.59
C ALA A 27 -6.91 1.80 -20.56
N LYS A 28 -7.97 1.91 -19.76
CA LYS A 28 -8.70 3.15 -19.51
C LYS A 28 -7.73 4.16 -18.89
N LYS A 29 -7.37 5.19 -19.66
CA LYS A 29 -6.55 6.31 -19.22
C LYS A 29 -7.27 7.06 -18.08
N ILE A 30 -6.90 6.75 -16.84
CA ILE A 30 -7.45 7.40 -15.66
C ILE A 30 -6.83 8.80 -15.58
N ASN A 31 -7.59 9.82 -15.96
CA ASN A 31 -7.23 11.21 -15.75
C ASN A 31 -7.33 11.53 -14.25
N ILE A 32 -6.26 11.28 -13.50
CA ILE A 32 -6.17 11.64 -12.08
C ILE A 32 -5.96 13.15 -12.02
N ALA A 33 -7.04 13.89 -11.72
CA ALA A 33 -6.98 15.30 -11.40
C ALA A 33 -6.01 15.52 -10.22
N LYS A 34 -4.88 16.19 -10.49
CA LYS A 34 -3.91 16.61 -9.47
C LYS A 34 -4.60 17.60 -8.52
N LYS A 35 -5.13 17.10 -7.40
CA LYS A 35 -5.47 17.95 -6.26
C LYS A 35 -4.18 18.45 -5.63
N GLU A 36 -4.00 19.77 -5.59
CA GLU A 36 -2.89 20.43 -4.91
C GLU A 36 -2.91 20.06 -3.41
N GLN A 37 -1.99 19.18 -3.01
CA GLN A 37 -1.81 18.81 -1.60
C GLN A 37 -0.89 19.84 -0.95
N LYS A 38 -1.39 20.53 0.07
CA LYS A 38 -0.57 21.48 0.84
C LYS A 38 0.49 20.70 1.64
N PRO A 39 1.79 20.96 1.45
CA PRO A 39 2.85 20.34 2.24
C PRO A 39 2.75 20.80 3.70
N LEU A 40 2.90 19.87 4.65
CA LEU A 40 2.83 20.13 6.08
C LEU A 40 4.20 20.60 6.65
N VAL A 41 4.82 21.68 6.11
CA VAL A 41 6.04 22.36 6.66
C VAL A 41 7.38 21.60 6.34
N SER A 42 8.61 22.14 6.14
CA SER A 42 9.26 23.47 5.90
C SER A 42 10.54 23.26 5.05
N ARG A 43 11.03 24.32 4.37
CA ARG A 43 12.27 24.36 3.54
C ARG A 43 13.51 24.63 4.42
N GLY A 44 14.43 23.66 4.54
CA GLY A 44 15.74 23.80 5.20
C GLY A 44 16.63 22.54 5.03
N PRO A 45 17.96 22.61 5.29
CA PRO A 45 18.93 21.55 4.95
C PRO A 45 18.88 20.27 5.81
N LYS A 46 18.00 20.22 6.81
CA LYS A 46 17.60 18.99 7.52
C LYS A 46 16.09 19.06 7.75
N ARG A 47 15.31 18.26 7.02
CA ARG A 47 13.85 18.24 7.20
C ARG A 47 13.51 17.33 8.37
N GLU A 48 13.22 17.95 9.52
CA GLU A 48 12.62 17.24 10.64
C GLU A 48 11.17 16.89 10.29
N MET A 49 10.80 15.63 10.52
CA MET A 49 9.43 15.13 10.43
C MET A 49 8.75 15.34 11.76
N GLU A 50 7.75 16.22 11.77
CA GLU A 50 6.94 16.53 12.94
C GLU A 50 5.74 15.59 13.04
N CYS A 51 5.46 15.07 14.23
CA CYS A 51 4.25 14.27 14.43
C CYS A 51 3.01 15.18 14.54
N PRO A 52 1.99 15.01 13.69
CA PRO A 52 0.80 15.88 13.73
C PRO A 52 -0.08 15.66 14.97
N LYS A 53 0.17 14.59 15.75
CA LYS A 53 -0.56 14.27 16.98
C LYS A 53 0.21 14.60 18.26
N CYS A 54 1.52 14.79 18.18
CA CYS A 54 2.38 15.07 19.33
C CYS A 54 3.02 16.44 19.15
N MET A 55 2.75 17.40 20.05
CA MET A 55 3.28 18.77 19.90
C MET A 55 4.81 18.84 19.91
N ASN A 56 5.50 17.91 20.56
CA ASN A 56 6.95 18.00 20.82
C ASN A 56 7.78 16.90 20.15
N TYR A 57 7.16 16.00 19.38
CA TYR A 57 7.92 14.92 18.75
C TYR A 57 8.38 15.32 17.35
N ARG A 58 9.69 15.23 17.15
CA ARG A 58 10.35 15.42 15.85
C ARG A 58 11.36 14.31 15.63
N SER A 59 11.49 13.88 14.37
CA SER A 59 12.49 12.90 13.96
C SER A 59 13.14 13.33 12.65
N THR A 60 14.44 13.14 12.53
CA THR A 60 15.16 13.28 11.26
C THR A 60 15.13 12.00 10.42
N SER A 61 14.76 10.85 11.00
CA SER A 61 14.72 9.56 10.33
C SER A 61 13.28 9.04 10.16
N VAL A 62 13.00 8.46 8.99
CA VAL A 62 11.68 7.89 8.66
C VAL A 62 11.37 6.74 9.60
N GLU A 63 12.35 5.89 9.87
CA GLU A 63 12.24 4.77 10.81
C GLU A 63 11.93 5.23 12.23
N GLY A 64 12.63 6.27 12.73
CA GLY A 64 12.37 6.85 14.05
C GLY A 64 10.94 7.37 14.14
N PHE A 65 10.48 8.07 13.11
CA PHE A 65 9.10 8.57 13.03
C PHE A 65 8.07 7.42 13.03
N GLN A 66 8.29 6.37 12.24
CA GLN A 66 7.40 5.20 12.20
C GLN A 66 7.35 4.48 13.54
N LYS A 67 8.50 4.28 14.19
CA LYS A 67 8.59 3.65 15.51
C LYS A 67 7.86 4.47 16.56
N HIS A 68 8.03 5.80 16.56
CA HIS A 68 7.27 6.69 17.42
C HIS A 68 5.77 6.55 17.16
N PHE A 69 5.34 6.64 15.91
CA PHE A 69 3.93 6.62 15.58
C PHE A 69 3.25 5.30 16.00
N LYS A 70 3.93 4.17 15.79
CA LYS A 70 3.46 2.85 16.20
C LYS A 70 3.45 2.68 17.73
N SER A 71 4.50 3.10 18.43
CA SER A 71 4.61 2.93 19.89
C SER A 71 3.72 3.89 20.69
N VAL A 72 3.59 5.14 20.25
CA VAL A 72 2.83 6.18 20.96
C VAL A 72 1.36 6.22 20.54
N HIS A 73 1.05 5.95 19.27
CA HIS A 73 -0.33 6.02 18.76
C HIS A 73 -0.97 4.66 18.45
N GLY A 74 -0.22 3.55 18.53
CA GLY A 74 -0.74 2.22 18.24
C GLY A 74 -1.14 1.98 16.78
N ILE A 75 -0.83 2.91 15.88
CA ILE A 75 -1.19 2.85 14.46
C ILE A 75 0.03 3.20 13.60
N THR A 76 -0.01 2.85 12.32
CA THR A 76 1.02 3.24 11.35
C THR A 76 0.75 4.65 10.80
N PRO A 77 1.77 5.40 10.36
CA PRO A 77 1.57 6.69 9.69
C PRO A 77 0.60 6.58 8.52
N PHE A 78 0.75 5.50 7.74
CA PHE A 78 -0.12 5.20 6.63
C PHE A 78 -1.59 5.15 7.08
N GLN A 79 -1.93 4.39 8.14
CA GLN A 79 -3.30 4.33 8.70
C GLN A 79 -3.85 5.69 9.15
N ALA A 80 -3.00 6.62 9.59
CA ALA A 80 -3.39 7.99 9.91
C ALA A 80 -3.54 8.91 8.69
N GLY A 81 -3.42 8.37 7.46
CA GLY A 81 -3.43 9.14 6.23
C GLY A 81 -2.14 9.93 6.02
N ILE A 82 -1.04 9.55 6.67
CA ILE A 82 0.27 10.18 6.50
C ILE A 82 1.09 9.35 5.52
N MET A 83 1.64 10.00 4.50
CA MET A 83 2.58 9.40 3.55
C MET A 83 3.89 10.17 3.53
N PHE A 84 4.95 9.48 3.12
CA PHE A 84 6.27 10.06 2.91
C PHE A 84 6.40 10.48 1.44
N LEU A 85 6.60 11.77 1.19
CA LEU A 85 6.95 12.29 -0.12
C LEU A 85 8.46 12.47 -0.18
N CYS A 86 9.12 11.66 -1.00
CA CYS A 86 10.53 11.85 -1.31
C CYS A 86 10.71 13.09 -2.19
N ASP A 87 11.84 13.78 -2.04
CA ASP A 87 12.21 14.91 -2.91
C ASP A 87 12.36 14.51 -4.39
N CYS A 88 12.49 13.22 -4.71
CA CYS A 88 12.40 12.71 -6.08
C CYS A 88 10.97 12.74 -6.66
N GLY A 89 9.98 13.12 -5.85
CA GLY A 89 8.57 13.20 -6.21
C GLY A 89 7.76 11.93 -5.94
N ILE A 90 8.41 10.83 -5.53
CA ILE A 90 7.71 9.57 -5.25
C ILE A 90 7.07 9.62 -3.86
N LYS A 91 5.79 9.28 -3.81
CA LYS A 91 5.05 9.04 -2.57
C LYS A 91 5.22 7.59 -2.16
N SER A 92 5.51 7.36 -0.89
CA SER A 92 5.62 6.02 -0.31
C SER A 92 4.91 5.95 1.04
N SER A 93 4.31 4.79 1.33
CA SER A 93 3.76 4.46 2.65
C SER A 93 4.80 3.82 3.57
N SER A 94 5.91 3.34 2.99
CA SER A 94 6.99 2.65 3.68
C SER A 94 8.36 3.30 3.41
N PRO A 95 9.36 3.05 4.26
CA PRO A 95 10.74 3.43 3.98
C PRO A 95 11.35 2.58 2.86
N SER A 96 10.63 1.60 2.29
CA SER A 96 11.17 0.71 1.25
C SER A 96 11.70 1.50 0.05
N HIS A 97 11.13 2.68 -0.25
CA HIS A 97 11.68 3.57 -1.28
C HIS A 97 13.17 3.90 -1.04
N LEU A 98 13.62 4.03 0.21
CA LEU A 98 15.03 4.23 0.55
C LEU A 98 15.91 3.01 0.24
N VAL A 99 15.35 1.82 0.41
CA VAL A 99 16.11 0.57 0.36
C VAL A 99 16.16 0.00 -1.06
N THR A 100 15.04 0.08 -1.78
CA THR A 100 14.86 -0.61 -3.06
C THR A 100 15.14 0.28 -4.27
N SER A 101 14.97 1.59 -4.13
CA SER A 101 15.21 2.50 -5.24
C SER A 101 16.63 3.05 -5.16
N LYS A 102 17.28 3.22 -6.32
CA LYS A 102 18.56 3.93 -6.46
C LYS A 102 18.41 5.44 -6.15
N CYS A 103 17.49 5.81 -5.26
CA CYS A 103 17.26 7.18 -4.86
C CYS A 103 18.34 7.57 -3.87
N THR A 104 19.28 8.38 -4.33
CA THR A 104 20.34 8.97 -3.51
C THR A 104 19.82 10.08 -2.60
N ILE A 105 18.54 10.47 -2.77
CA ILE A 105 17.91 11.55 -2.02
C ILE A 105 17.23 10.96 -0.78
N LEU A 106 17.76 11.29 0.39
CA LEU A 106 17.25 10.79 1.68
C LEU A 106 16.28 11.75 2.37
N ASN A 107 15.84 12.80 1.68
CA ASN A 107 14.96 13.82 2.23
C ASN A 107 13.49 13.43 2.00
N PHE A 108 12.74 13.33 3.09
CA PHE A 108 11.31 13.07 3.07
C PHE A 108 10.53 14.23 3.69
N THR A 109 9.36 14.48 3.13
CA THR A 109 8.37 15.37 3.70
C THR A 109 7.13 14.56 4.04
N LEU A 110 6.51 14.85 5.18
CA LEU A 110 5.22 14.25 5.52
C LEU A 110 4.13 14.97 4.74
N ILE A 111 3.32 14.20 4.04
CA ILE A 111 2.09 14.68 3.42
C ILE A 111 0.91 13.98 4.08
N GLN A 112 -0.13 14.75 4.40
CA GLN A 112 -1.39 14.19 4.86
C GLN A 112 -2.28 13.99 3.64
N GLU A 113 -2.34 12.76 3.17
CA GLU A 113 -3.26 12.37 2.14
C GLU A 113 -4.60 12.06 2.78
N LYS A 114 -5.62 12.82 2.40
CA LYS A 114 -7.00 12.43 2.68
C LYS A 114 -7.21 11.10 1.97
N ARG A 115 -7.07 10.00 2.70
CA ARG A 115 -7.53 8.71 2.24
C ARG A 115 -9.01 8.89 1.94
N GLY A 116 -9.36 8.90 0.67
CA GLY A 116 -10.71 8.57 0.28
C GLY A 116 -10.91 7.14 0.72
N GLY A 117 -11.39 6.93 1.94
CA GLY A 117 -11.89 5.63 2.34
C GLY A 117 -12.92 5.20 1.30
N VAL A 118 -13.04 3.89 1.08
CA VAL A 118 -14.13 3.40 0.24
C VAL A 118 -15.41 3.76 0.97
N LYS A 119 -16.16 4.73 0.47
CA LYS A 119 -17.47 5.07 1.04
C LYS A 119 -18.36 3.84 0.86
N CYS A 120 -19.05 3.42 1.90
CA CYS A 120 -20.06 2.38 1.77
C CYS A 120 -21.06 2.77 0.68
N ILE A 121 -21.38 1.85 -0.23
CA ILE A 121 -22.38 2.12 -1.27
C ILE A 121 -23.80 2.17 -0.69
N LEU A 122 -24.01 1.60 0.49
CA LEU A 122 -25.31 1.50 1.16
C LEU A 122 -25.50 2.54 2.28
N CYS A 123 -24.43 3.21 2.74
CA CYS A 123 -24.52 4.24 3.77
C CYS A 123 -23.36 5.23 3.71
N GLU A 124 -23.30 6.17 4.66
CA GLU A 124 -22.26 7.21 4.69
C GLU A 124 -20.98 6.82 5.42
N SER A 125 -20.86 5.57 5.88
CA SER A 125 -19.66 5.08 6.56
C SER A 125 -18.45 5.10 5.61
N GLN A 126 -17.26 5.33 6.17
CA GLN A 126 -15.99 5.33 5.43
C GLN A 126 -14.99 4.37 6.08
N PRO A 127 -15.16 3.05 5.89
CA PRO A 127 -14.20 2.07 6.35
C PRO A 127 -12.80 2.37 5.81
N THR A 128 -11.79 2.24 6.66
CA THR A 128 -10.42 2.69 6.36
C THR A 128 -9.59 1.68 5.58
N THR A 129 -10.06 0.43 5.50
CA THR A 129 -9.43 -0.69 4.78
C THR A 129 -10.48 -1.56 4.09
N ALA A 130 -10.08 -2.29 3.04
CA ALA A 130 -10.95 -3.26 2.37
C ALA A 130 -11.53 -4.32 3.33
N GLY A 131 -10.73 -4.84 4.27
CA GLY A 131 -11.22 -5.79 5.28
C GLY A 131 -12.25 -5.18 6.24
N SER A 132 -12.03 -3.93 6.67
CA SER A 132 -13.01 -3.20 7.48
C SER A 132 -14.29 -2.89 6.70
N TYR A 133 -14.17 -2.68 5.39
CA TYR A 133 -15.29 -2.45 4.49
C TYR A 133 -16.16 -3.70 4.35
N SER A 134 -15.56 -4.85 4.05
CA SER A 134 -16.27 -6.14 3.99
C SER A 134 -16.93 -6.48 5.33
N SER A 135 -16.22 -6.25 6.44
CA SER A 135 -16.78 -6.45 7.78
C SER A 135 -17.95 -5.50 8.08
N HIS A 136 -17.89 -4.26 7.62
CA HIS A 136 -18.96 -3.27 7.76
C HIS A 136 -20.21 -3.70 6.97
N LEU A 137 -20.03 -4.11 5.71
CA LEU A 137 -21.14 -4.63 4.89
C LEU A 137 -21.82 -5.82 5.57
N LEU A 138 -21.04 -6.76 6.08
CA LEU A 138 -21.59 -7.95 6.73
C LEU A 138 -22.31 -7.62 8.04
N LYS A 139 -21.72 -6.79 8.91
CA LYS A 139 -22.26 -6.52 10.25
C LYS A 139 -23.43 -5.52 10.24
N ILE A 140 -23.38 -4.50 9.39
CA ILE A 140 -24.35 -3.39 9.38
C ILE A 140 -25.44 -3.60 8.34
N HIS A 141 -25.09 -4.12 7.16
CA HIS A 141 -26.01 -4.29 6.04
C HIS A 141 -26.40 -5.75 5.80
N GLN A 142 -25.87 -6.69 6.59
CA GLN A 142 -26.11 -8.13 6.43
C GLN A 142 -25.89 -8.61 4.99
N THR A 143 -24.91 -8.01 4.31
CA THR A 143 -24.64 -8.27 2.90
C THR A 143 -23.14 -8.43 2.65
N THR A 144 -22.79 -9.01 1.50
CA THR A 144 -21.42 -9.17 1.04
C THR A 144 -21.28 -8.53 -0.34
N LEU A 145 -20.04 -8.26 -0.77
CA LEU A 145 -19.79 -7.87 -2.16
C LEU A 145 -20.10 -9.09 -3.04
N LEU A 146 -21.25 -9.06 -3.74
CA LEU A 146 -21.53 -10.05 -4.78
C LEU A 146 -20.42 -9.95 -5.83
N LYS A 147 -19.81 -11.09 -6.18
CA LYS A 147 -18.95 -11.18 -7.37
C LYS A 147 -19.85 -10.88 -8.57
N VAL A 148 -19.60 -9.75 -9.22
CA VAL A 148 -20.13 -9.44 -10.55
C VAL A 148 -19.24 -10.12 -11.58
#